data_AF-A0A9W6EW52-F1
#
_entry.id   AF-A0A9W6EW52-F1
#
_cell.length_a   1.000
_cell.length_b   1.000
_cell.length_c   1.000
_cell.angle_alpha   90.00
_cell.angle_beta   90.00
_cell.angle_gamma   90.00
#
_symmetry.space_group_name_H-M   'P 1'
#
loop_
_entity.id
_entity.type
_entity.pdbx_description
1 polymer ?
#
loop_
_entity_poly.entity_id
_entity_poly.type
_entity_poly.pdbx_seq_one_letter_code
_entity_poly.pdbx_strand_id
1 'polypeptide(L)'
;MNQDVLRGLPELFGCERRSDCDITFCLLASDESAPNADGSSASEAVFGPPLPAHSVVLDLASERFRTQLRIHLGSAAEVPAARAAIRFAYTGEVPADSSVRQVLELRRQGAYLQISGCVAACDEVLAAKVSGSSRAAVASSSNHAANGTNKRARTSEEAPQQPAVLELFESELLWPDPQAEPSFGAILATGKRLLVPHFGNSLAALNTPSLREQLLALPAVALEALLGSDDFGTDDEASVLLMLAEWMRTNHDKTEPAVRQRLCRTVRLAHLSRPYLSLILPALAADHEKDPEAPAGWFSGASIYETAFVTNFVSITQFERDWVLSVGKASARILEVLKARPRPQCSPPSGGLTFSWHIPKEDLLQAVKQLQPGSVQRVYGAFDDQPQHEWCVFIQVIGGQSTAGVFLDCDMPTALTSPGSRLSSEGTLASITTVPISARLKVHRRQGAADQQQQQDATGNTAGADPLAAWVEYLTDGKVSGTLTLLRPSP
;
A
#
# COMPACT_ATOMS: atom_id res chain seq x y z
N MET A 1 -15.45 -22.39 -43.10
CA MET A 1 -15.36 -21.00 -43.57
C MET A 1 -14.03 -20.84 -44.28
N ASN A 2 -13.97 -20.15 -45.44
CA ASN A 2 -12.73 -20.00 -46.21
C ASN A 2 -11.73 -19.12 -45.42
N GLN A 3 -10.49 -19.58 -45.24
CA GLN A 3 -9.46 -18.84 -44.49
C GLN A 3 -9.14 -17.47 -45.09
N ASP A 4 -9.27 -17.31 -46.41
CA ASP A 4 -9.05 -16.03 -47.07
C ASP A 4 -10.14 -15.01 -46.70
N VAL A 5 -11.37 -15.47 -46.48
CA VAL A 5 -12.46 -14.61 -45.99
C VAL A 5 -12.17 -14.17 -44.57
N LEU A 6 -11.77 -15.09 -43.69
CA LEU A 6 -11.41 -14.76 -42.30
C LEU A 6 -10.25 -13.77 -42.23
N ARG A 7 -9.25 -13.88 -43.12
CA ARG A 7 -8.11 -12.95 -43.16
C ARG A 7 -8.51 -11.54 -43.62
N GLY A 8 -9.50 -11.42 -44.49
CA GLY A 8 -9.97 -10.12 -44.99
C GLY A 8 -10.97 -9.41 -44.09
N LEU A 9 -11.63 -10.10 -43.15
CA LEU A 9 -12.65 -9.52 -42.26
C LEU A 9 -12.12 -8.38 -41.38
N PRO A 10 -10.93 -8.47 -40.74
CA PRO A 10 -10.36 -7.37 -39.96
C PRO A 10 -10.22 -6.06 -40.75
N GLU A 11 -9.90 -6.13 -42.04
CA GLU A 11 -9.71 -4.96 -42.90
C GLU A 11 -11.01 -4.22 -43.22
N LEU A 12 -12.16 -4.88 -43.01
CA LEU A 12 -13.49 -4.30 -43.25
C LEU A 12 -14.02 -3.48 -42.08
N PHE A 13 -13.41 -3.57 -40.88
CA PHE A 13 -13.88 -2.82 -39.71
C PHE A 13 -13.75 -1.31 -39.93
N GLY A 14 -14.88 -0.60 -39.85
CA GLY A 14 -14.95 0.85 -40.06
C GLY A 14 -14.67 1.30 -41.51
N CYS A 15 -14.65 0.37 -42.47
CA CYS A 15 -14.49 0.67 -43.88
C CYS A 15 -15.87 0.82 -44.55
N GLU A 16 -16.05 1.87 -45.34
CA GLU A 16 -17.28 2.06 -46.15
C GLU A 16 -17.40 1.04 -47.29
N ARG A 17 -16.31 0.32 -47.61
CA ARG A 17 -16.30 -0.65 -48.71
C ARG A 17 -17.18 -1.84 -48.35
N ARG A 18 -18.39 -1.86 -48.94
CA ARG A 18 -19.43 -2.90 -48.74
C ARG A 18 -20.11 -2.85 -47.38
N SER A 19 -20.01 -1.74 -46.64
CA SER A 19 -20.86 -1.51 -45.48
C SER A 19 -22.32 -1.41 -45.93
N ASP A 20 -23.21 -2.09 -45.23
CA ASP A 20 -24.65 -2.09 -45.48
C ASP A 20 -25.45 -1.53 -44.29
N CYS A 21 -24.76 -1.15 -43.21
CA CYS A 21 -25.34 -0.46 -42.08
C CYS A 21 -24.34 0.48 -41.40
N ASP A 22 -24.87 1.43 -40.62
CA ASP A 22 -24.10 2.34 -39.78
C ASP A 22 -24.49 2.16 -38.32
N ILE A 23 -23.49 2.08 -37.45
CA ILE A 23 -23.68 2.06 -36.00
C ILE A 23 -23.53 3.48 -35.46
N THR A 24 -24.55 3.98 -34.76
CA THR A 24 -24.50 5.28 -34.10
C THR A 24 -24.44 5.11 -32.59
N PHE A 25 -23.50 5.78 -31.93
CA PHE A 25 -23.40 5.80 -30.47
C PHE A 25 -24.21 6.97 -29.93
N CYS A 26 -25.07 6.71 -28.96
CA CYS A 26 -25.99 7.72 -28.41
C CYS A 26 -25.94 7.76 -26.89
N LEU A 27 -26.27 8.91 -26.30
CA LEU A 27 -26.50 9.02 -24.85
C LEU A 27 -27.94 8.67 -24.51
N LEU A 28 -28.16 7.85 -23.47
CA LEU A 28 -29.51 7.74 -22.88
C LEU A 28 -29.91 9.09 -22.31
N ALA A 29 -30.96 9.71 -22.85
CA ALA A 29 -31.60 10.83 -22.20
C ALA A 29 -32.07 10.35 -20.81
N SER A 30 -31.53 10.92 -19.75
CA SER A 30 -31.97 10.61 -18.40
C SER A 30 -33.42 11.08 -18.26
N ASP A 31 -34.36 10.15 -18.10
CA ASP A 31 -35.82 10.40 -17.98
C ASP A 31 -36.21 11.24 -16.73
N GLU A 32 -35.26 11.85 -16.02
CA GLU A 32 -35.52 12.63 -14.80
C GLU A 32 -36.04 14.07 -15.05
N SER A 33 -36.19 14.48 -16.31
CA SER A 33 -36.85 15.75 -16.63
C SER A 33 -38.36 15.54 -16.80
N ALA A 34 -39.11 15.96 -15.79
CA ALA A 34 -40.57 15.96 -15.70
C ALA A 34 -41.31 16.31 -17.02
N PRO A 35 -42.55 15.82 -17.21
CA PRO A 35 -43.31 16.00 -18.44
C PRO A 35 -43.74 17.46 -18.64
N ASN A 36 -42.89 18.26 -19.28
CA ASN A 36 -43.34 19.49 -19.91
C ASN A 36 -44.03 19.13 -21.23
N ALA A 37 -45.34 19.42 -21.28
CA ALA A 37 -46.30 18.93 -22.26
C ALA A 37 -46.21 19.59 -23.66
N ASP A 38 -45.03 20.02 -24.09
CA ASP A 38 -44.82 20.47 -25.47
C ASP A 38 -43.99 19.44 -26.22
N GLY A 39 -44.56 18.90 -27.31
CA GLY A 39 -44.05 17.80 -28.13
C GLY A 39 -42.74 18.06 -28.88
N SER A 40 -41.73 18.56 -28.19
CA SER A 40 -40.37 18.67 -28.67
C SER A 40 -39.71 17.29 -28.58
N SER A 41 -39.42 16.70 -29.73
CA SER A 41 -38.66 15.46 -29.86
C SER A 41 -37.38 15.56 -29.04
N ALA A 42 -37.23 14.73 -28.00
CA ALA A 42 -36.01 14.66 -27.20
C ALA A 42 -34.81 14.45 -28.13
N SER A 43 -33.94 15.47 -28.21
CA SER A 43 -32.75 15.43 -29.07
C SER A 43 -31.73 14.49 -28.44
N GLU A 44 -31.67 13.26 -28.93
CA GLU A 44 -30.67 12.29 -28.54
C GLU A 44 -29.27 12.79 -28.93
N ALA A 45 -28.36 12.89 -27.96
CA ALA A 45 -26.99 13.31 -28.23
C ALA A 45 -26.21 12.16 -28.86
N VAL A 46 -25.76 12.35 -30.10
CA VAL A 46 -24.94 11.38 -30.84
C VAL A 46 -23.46 11.63 -30.55
N PHE A 47 -22.72 10.57 -30.24
CA PHE A 47 -21.29 10.63 -29.95
C PHE A 47 -20.46 10.23 -31.18
N GLY A 48 -19.79 11.22 -31.78
CA GLY A 48 -18.86 11.01 -32.89
C GLY A 48 -19.55 10.64 -34.22
N PRO A 49 -18.75 10.38 -35.27
CA PRO A 49 -19.29 9.96 -36.55
C PRO A 49 -19.87 8.54 -36.47
N PRO A 50 -20.91 8.22 -37.28
CA PRO A 50 -21.38 6.85 -37.43
C PRO A 50 -20.23 5.91 -37.82
N LEU A 51 -20.28 4.67 -37.35
CA LEU A 51 -19.30 3.63 -37.65
C LEU A 51 -19.85 2.73 -38.76
N PRO A 52 -19.28 2.75 -39.98
CA PRO A 52 -19.66 1.83 -41.05
C PRO A 52 -19.43 0.38 -40.64
N ALA A 53 -20.42 -0.47 -40.89
CA ALA A 53 -20.40 -1.87 -40.49
C ALA A 53 -21.12 -2.79 -41.49
N HIS A 54 -21.03 -4.09 -41.23
CA HIS A 54 -21.54 -5.17 -42.07
C HIS A 54 -22.53 -6.00 -41.26
N SER A 55 -23.83 -5.92 -41.59
CA SER A 55 -24.94 -6.56 -40.89
C SER A 55 -24.69 -8.06 -40.66
N VAL A 56 -24.20 -8.76 -41.68
CA VAL A 56 -23.87 -10.20 -41.60
C VAL A 56 -22.83 -10.50 -40.52
N VAL A 57 -21.80 -9.67 -40.36
CA VAL A 57 -20.77 -9.87 -39.33
C VAL A 57 -21.36 -9.63 -37.94
N LEU A 58 -22.12 -8.53 -37.81
CA LEU A 58 -22.75 -8.16 -36.54
C LEU A 58 -23.77 -9.20 -36.07
N ASP A 59 -24.62 -9.69 -36.99
CA ASP A 59 -25.67 -10.69 -36.72
C ASP A 59 -25.13 -12.06 -36.34
N LEU A 60 -23.93 -12.39 -36.81
CA LEU A 60 -23.21 -13.61 -36.42
C LEU A 60 -22.52 -13.45 -35.07
N ALA A 61 -22.09 -12.24 -34.73
CA ALA A 61 -21.36 -11.95 -33.50
C ALA A 61 -22.29 -11.72 -32.30
N SER A 62 -23.46 -11.11 -32.50
CA SER A 62 -24.43 -10.80 -31.44
C SER A 62 -25.85 -10.72 -31.98
N GLU A 63 -26.80 -11.32 -31.27
CA GLU A 63 -28.24 -11.20 -31.58
C GLU A 63 -28.75 -9.76 -31.41
N ARG A 64 -28.08 -8.94 -30.59
CA ARG A 64 -28.50 -7.57 -30.31
C ARG A 64 -28.44 -6.67 -31.54
N PHE A 65 -27.49 -6.90 -32.45
CA PHE A 65 -27.36 -6.07 -33.64
C PHE A 65 -28.47 -6.30 -34.68
N ARG A 66 -29.19 -7.43 -34.61
CA ARG A 66 -30.37 -7.67 -35.47
C ARG A 66 -31.50 -6.68 -35.20
N THR A 67 -31.59 -6.19 -33.97
CA THR A 67 -32.70 -5.34 -33.51
C THR A 67 -32.26 -3.90 -33.29
N GLN A 68 -30.97 -3.66 -33.04
CA GLN A 68 -30.48 -2.37 -32.58
C GLN A 68 -29.11 -2.01 -33.17
N LEU A 69 -29.10 -1.01 -34.08
CA LEU A 69 -27.87 -0.39 -34.61
C LEU A 69 -27.52 0.94 -33.90
N ARG A 70 -28.41 1.43 -33.04
CA ARG A 70 -28.15 2.57 -32.16
C ARG A 70 -27.70 2.06 -30.80
N ILE A 71 -26.43 2.24 -30.48
CA ILE A 71 -25.85 1.78 -29.22
C ILE A 71 -25.96 2.91 -28.20
N HIS A 72 -26.78 2.71 -27.18
CA HIS A 72 -26.86 3.66 -26.09
C HIS A 72 -25.73 3.41 -25.08
N LEU A 73 -24.96 4.45 -24.77
CA LEU A 73 -23.84 4.45 -23.83
C LEU A 73 -24.16 5.34 -22.63
N GLY A 74 -23.49 5.07 -21.50
CA GLY A 74 -23.61 5.90 -20.31
C GLY A 74 -22.84 7.22 -20.41
N SER A 75 -21.81 7.28 -21.27
CA SER A 75 -21.04 8.49 -21.53
C SER A 75 -20.24 8.40 -22.83
N ALA A 76 -19.77 9.54 -23.33
CA ALA A 76 -18.86 9.61 -24.47
C ALA A 76 -17.54 8.83 -24.25
N ALA A 77 -17.10 8.69 -22.99
CA ALA A 77 -15.87 7.99 -22.64
C ALA A 77 -15.94 6.47 -22.93
N GLU A 78 -17.14 5.91 -23.11
CA GLU A 78 -17.33 4.49 -23.40
C GLU A 78 -17.20 4.15 -24.89
N VAL A 79 -17.24 5.15 -25.77
CA VAL A 79 -17.18 4.96 -27.23
C VAL A 79 -15.94 4.17 -27.66
N PRO A 80 -14.72 4.45 -27.17
CA PRO A 80 -13.54 3.66 -27.55
C PRO A 80 -13.68 2.17 -27.21
N ALA A 81 -14.19 1.85 -26.02
CA ALA A 81 -14.39 0.47 -25.57
C ALA A 81 -15.51 -0.23 -26.37
N ALA A 82 -16.60 0.47 -26.68
CA ALA A 82 -17.67 -0.05 -27.52
C ALA A 82 -17.17 -0.32 -28.96
N ARG A 83 -16.39 0.59 -29.54
CA ARG A 83 -15.74 0.37 -30.84
C ARG A 83 -14.77 -0.79 -30.81
N ALA A 84 -14.00 -0.96 -29.73
CA ALA A 84 -13.11 -2.09 -29.55
C ALA A 84 -13.88 -3.43 -29.45
N ALA A 85 -15.03 -3.44 -28.76
CA ALA A 85 -15.90 -4.62 -28.69
C ALA A 85 -16.47 -4.98 -30.08
N ILE A 86 -16.93 -3.99 -30.84
CA ILE A 86 -17.38 -4.21 -32.21
C ILE A 86 -16.21 -4.68 -33.08
N ARG A 87 -15.00 -4.13 -32.93
CA ARG A 87 -13.81 -4.61 -33.63
C ARG A 87 -13.49 -6.07 -33.29
N PHE A 88 -13.71 -6.50 -32.06
CA PHE A 88 -13.58 -7.90 -31.66
C PHE A 88 -14.50 -8.80 -32.51
N ALA A 89 -15.72 -8.37 -32.84
CA ALA A 89 -16.61 -9.14 -33.72
C ALA A 89 -16.01 -9.41 -35.12
N TYR A 90 -15.12 -8.54 -35.61
CA TYR A 90 -14.43 -8.71 -36.90
C TYR A 90 -13.12 -9.49 -36.81
N THR A 91 -12.46 -9.45 -35.65
CA THR A 91 -11.08 -9.92 -35.48
C THR A 91 -10.96 -11.17 -34.64
N GLY A 92 -11.87 -11.37 -33.68
CA GLY A 92 -11.75 -12.38 -32.63
C GLY A 92 -10.61 -12.10 -31.64
N GLU A 93 -10.00 -10.92 -31.68
CA GLU A 93 -8.77 -10.61 -30.93
C GLU A 93 -8.95 -9.38 -30.03
N VAL A 94 -8.44 -9.48 -28.80
CA VAL A 94 -8.27 -8.34 -27.89
C VAL A 94 -6.92 -7.68 -28.19
N PRO A 95 -6.83 -6.35 -28.33
CA PRO A 95 -5.57 -5.69 -28.68
C PRO A 95 -4.47 -5.98 -27.64
N ALA A 96 -3.31 -6.48 -28.10
CA ALA A 96 -2.25 -6.98 -27.23
C ALA A 96 -1.65 -5.90 -26.29
N ASP A 97 -1.61 -4.66 -26.77
CA ASP A 97 -1.11 -3.47 -26.08
C ASP A 97 -2.12 -2.83 -25.11
N SER A 98 -3.31 -3.44 -24.94
CA SER A 98 -4.33 -2.92 -24.03
C SER A 98 -3.87 -2.95 -22.57
N SER A 99 -4.14 -1.88 -21.83
CA SER A 99 -3.98 -1.84 -20.36
C SER A 99 -5.04 -2.72 -19.67
N VAL A 100 -4.87 -3.06 -18.39
CA VAL A 100 -5.88 -3.85 -17.65
C VAL A 100 -7.23 -3.16 -17.65
N ARG A 101 -7.24 -1.84 -17.43
CA ARG A 101 -8.45 -1.02 -17.48
C ARG A 101 -9.14 -1.10 -18.84
N GLN A 102 -8.38 -0.95 -19.93
CA GLN A 102 -8.94 -1.01 -21.29
C GLN A 102 -9.56 -2.39 -21.59
N VAL A 103 -8.93 -3.48 -21.12
CA VAL A 103 -9.50 -4.83 -21.27
C VAL A 103 -10.78 -4.98 -20.45
N LEU A 104 -10.87 -4.40 -19.24
CA LEU A 104 -12.10 -4.41 -18.44
C LEU A 104 -13.23 -3.59 -19.10
N GLU A 105 -12.92 -2.42 -19.66
CA GLU A 105 -13.89 -1.60 -20.39
C GLU A 105 -14.40 -2.33 -21.63
N LEU A 106 -13.50 -2.97 -22.40
CA LEU A 106 -13.82 -3.82 -23.54
C LEU A 106 -14.71 -4.99 -23.12
N ARG A 107 -14.35 -5.69 -22.04
CA ARG A 107 -15.12 -6.81 -21.48
C ARG A 107 -16.54 -6.40 -21.13
N ARG A 108 -16.69 -5.27 -20.44
CA ARG A 108 -18.00 -4.69 -20.04
C ARG A 108 -18.85 -4.37 -21.26
N GLN A 109 -18.26 -3.73 -22.29
CA GLN A 109 -18.98 -3.41 -23.52
C GLN A 109 -19.29 -4.66 -24.36
N GLY A 110 -18.40 -5.65 -24.40
CA GLY A 110 -18.64 -6.94 -25.03
C GLY A 110 -19.80 -7.71 -24.39
N ALA A 111 -19.88 -7.70 -23.05
CA ALA A 111 -21.00 -8.26 -22.31
C ALA A 111 -22.31 -7.50 -22.58
N TYR A 112 -22.29 -6.17 -22.51
CA TYR A 112 -23.45 -5.33 -22.82
C TYR A 112 -23.97 -5.58 -24.24
N LEU A 113 -23.07 -5.60 -25.23
CA LEU A 113 -23.40 -5.84 -26.63
C LEU A 113 -23.67 -7.32 -26.93
N GLN A 114 -23.49 -8.23 -25.98
CA GLN A 114 -23.66 -9.68 -26.13
C GLN A 114 -22.81 -10.27 -27.28
N ILE A 115 -21.58 -9.78 -27.44
CA ILE A 115 -20.66 -10.26 -28.49
C ILE A 115 -20.08 -11.61 -28.05
N SER A 116 -20.40 -12.66 -28.80
CA SER A 116 -20.00 -14.03 -28.50
C SER A 116 -18.47 -14.16 -28.39
N GLY A 117 -18.00 -14.82 -27.33
CA GLY A 117 -16.58 -15.07 -27.07
C GLY A 117 -15.76 -13.87 -26.55
N CYS A 118 -16.28 -12.63 -26.64
CA CYS A 118 -15.52 -11.43 -26.25
C CYS A 118 -15.13 -11.42 -24.76
N VAL A 119 -16.06 -11.79 -23.88
CA VAL A 119 -15.82 -11.81 -22.43
C VAL A 119 -14.75 -12.84 -22.07
N ALA A 120 -14.83 -14.05 -22.63
CA ALA A 120 -13.86 -15.12 -22.39
C ALA A 120 -12.46 -14.72 -22.87
N ALA A 121 -12.35 -14.13 -24.07
CA ALA A 121 -11.07 -13.64 -24.59
C ALA A 121 -10.47 -12.52 -23.73
N CYS A 122 -11.29 -11.61 -23.21
CA CYS A 122 -10.84 -10.58 -22.27
C CYS A 122 -10.34 -11.21 -20.96
N ASP A 123 -11.06 -12.19 -20.42
CA ASP A 123 -10.67 -12.90 -19.19
C ASP A 123 -9.33 -13.64 -19.37
N GLU A 124 -9.08 -14.26 -20.51
CA GLU A 124 -7.79 -14.89 -20.83
C GLU A 124 -6.64 -13.87 -20.86
N VAL A 125 -6.85 -12.72 -21.50
CA VAL A 125 -5.85 -11.64 -21.55
C VAL A 125 -5.59 -11.04 -20.17
N LEU A 126 -6.64 -10.82 -19.38
CA LEU A 126 -6.52 -10.34 -18.00
C LEU A 126 -5.76 -11.33 -17.13
N ALA A 127 -6.09 -12.62 -17.20
CA ALA A 127 -5.39 -13.68 -16.49
C ALA A 127 -3.89 -13.71 -16.87
N ALA A 128 -3.58 -13.58 -18.16
CA ALA A 128 -2.21 -13.56 -18.65
C ALA A 128 -1.43 -12.32 -18.16
N LYS A 129 -2.03 -11.12 -18.19
CA LYS A 129 -1.38 -9.87 -17.73
C LYS A 129 -1.14 -9.86 -16.22
N VAL A 130 -2.14 -10.28 -15.45
CA VAL A 130 -2.05 -10.36 -13.98
C VAL A 130 -0.99 -11.39 -13.58
N SER A 131 -0.97 -12.57 -14.19
CA SER A 131 0.01 -13.61 -13.87
C SER A 131 1.41 -13.30 -14.40
N GLY A 132 1.53 -12.66 -15.56
CA GLY A 132 2.79 -12.32 -16.21
C GLY A 132 3.62 -11.26 -15.47
N SER A 133 2.97 -10.38 -14.71
CA SER A 133 3.64 -9.38 -13.87
C SER A 133 4.55 -10.00 -12.79
N SER A 134 4.29 -11.25 -12.37
CA SER A 134 5.06 -11.91 -11.32
C SER A 134 6.49 -12.30 -11.76
N ARG A 135 6.74 -12.49 -13.07
CA ARG A 135 8.06 -12.93 -13.57
C ARG A 135 9.11 -11.82 -13.62
N ALA A 136 8.71 -10.55 -13.67
CA ALA A 136 9.66 -9.43 -13.71
C ALA A 136 10.22 -9.06 -12.33
N ALA A 137 9.48 -9.32 -11.25
CA ALA A 137 9.87 -8.92 -9.89
C ALA A 137 10.90 -9.83 -9.21
N VAL A 138 11.06 -11.09 -9.67
CA VAL A 138 11.93 -12.08 -9.00
C VAL A 138 13.36 -12.11 -9.56
N ALA A 139 13.64 -11.41 -10.66
CA ALA A 139 14.94 -11.48 -11.34
C ALA A 139 16.03 -10.54 -10.79
N SER A 140 15.73 -9.67 -9.81
CA SER A 140 16.70 -8.67 -9.31
C SER A 140 17.44 -9.03 -8.02
N SER A 141 17.30 -10.26 -7.50
CA SER A 141 18.07 -10.74 -6.35
C SER A 141 18.86 -12.00 -6.69
N SER A 142 19.99 -11.86 -7.38
CA SER A 142 21.10 -12.80 -7.21
C SER A 142 22.46 -12.11 -7.38
N ASN A 143 23.19 -12.16 -6.28
CA ASN A 143 24.58 -11.80 -5.97
C ASN A 143 25.58 -11.50 -7.09
N HIS A 144 26.35 -10.44 -6.83
CA HIS A 144 27.70 -10.19 -7.31
C HIS A 144 28.63 -11.42 -7.22
N ALA A 145 29.31 -11.74 -8.33
CA ALA A 145 30.77 -11.84 -8.35
C ALA A 145 31.33 -11.80 -9.80
N ALA A 146 32.36 -10.95 -9.97
CA ALA A 146 33.44 -10.99 -10.96
C ALA A 146 33.16 -10.53 -12.42
N ASN A 147 33.56 -9.27 -12.64
CA ASN A 147 34.54 -8.82 -13.63
C ASN A 147 34.25 -9.03 -15.14
N GLY A 148 34.06 -7.92 -15.86
CA GLY A 148 34.08 -7.93 -17.32
C GLY A 148 33.43 -6.70 -17.93
N THR A 149 34.26 -5.70 -18.24
CA THR A 149 33.92 -4.52 -19.06
C THR A 149 33.05 -4.88 -20.27
N ASN A 150 31.82 -4.36 -20.35
CA ASN A 150 31.23 -4.09 -21.65
C ASN A 150 30.20 -2.95 -21.62
N LYS A 151 30.49 -2.01 -22.51
CA LYS A 151 29.79 -0.78 -22.84
C LYS A 151 28.63 -1.15 -23.78
N ARG A 152 27.38 -0.97 -23.39
CA ARG A 152 26.28 -0.87 -24.38
C ARG A 152 25.06 -0.11 -23.88
N ALA A 153 24.80 0.97 -24.62
CA ALA A 153 23.51 1.55 -25.00
C ALA A 153 22.41 1.65 -23.94
N ARG A 154 22.28 2.87 -23.40
CA ARG A 154 21.00 3.41 -22.94
C ARG A 154 20.05 3.51 -24.13
N THR A 155 18.98 2.73 -24.13
CA THR A 155 17.78 3.00 -24.91
C THR A 155 16.60 3.06 -23.95
N SER A 156 15.94 4.22 -23.96
CA SER A 156 14.59 4.47 -23.47
C SER A 156 14.37 4.36 -21.97
N GLU A 157 14.28 5.53 -21.32
CA GLU A 157 13.51 5.72 -20.08
C GLU A 157 12.06 5.35 -20.36
N GLU A 158 11.73 4.07 -20.23
CA GLU A 158 10.36 3.61 -20.11
C GLU A 158 9.92 3.93 -18.68
N ALA A 159 8.90 4.77 -18.53
CA ALA A 159 8.31 5.08 -17.24
C ALA A 159 8.03 3.76 -16.49
N PRO A 160 8.25 3.68 -15.17
CA PRO A 160 8.05 2.44 -14.43
C PRO A 160 6.59 2.00 -14.62
N GLN A 161 6.38 0.97 -15.45
CA GLN A 161 5.05 0.44 -15.73
C GLN A 161 4.50 -0.09 -14.41
N GLN A 162 3.36 0.46 -14.01
CA GLN A 162 2.67 0.05 -12.80
C GLN A 162 2.28 -1.43 -12.94
N PRO A 163 2.48 -2.26 -11.89
CA PRO A 163 2.16 -3.68 -11.97
C PRO A 163 0.69 -3.89 -12.33
N ALA A 164 0.40 -4.78 -13.28
CA ALA A 164 -0.97 -5.05 -13.76
C ALA A 164 -1.94 -5.43 -12.62
N VAL A 165 -1.41 -5.99 -11.53
CA VAL A 165 -2.19 -6.29 -10.33
C VAL A 165 -2.76 -5.01 -9.68
N LEU A 166 -2.00 -3.92 -9.60
CA LEU A 166 -2.48 -2.67 -9.01
C LEU A 166 -3.53 -2.02 -9.92
N GLU A 167 -3.29 -1.99 -11.24
CA GLU A 167 -4.25 -1.46 -12.21
C GLU A 167 -5.59 -2.22 -12.19
N LEU A 168 -5.55 -3.55 -11.95
CA LEU A 168 -6.75 -4.37 -11.76
C LEU A 168 -7.60 -3.84 -10.59
N PHE A 169 -6.96 -3.57 -9.45
CA PHE A 169 -7.64 -3.07 -8.25
C PHE A 169 -8.11 -1.63 -8.40
N GLU A 170 -7.31 -0.74 -8.97
CA GLU A 170 -7.73 0.64 -9.26
C GLU A 170 -8.96 0.72 -10.17
N SER A 171 -9.19 -0.33 -10.97
CA SER A 171 -10.34 -0.46 -11.86
C SER A 171 -11.54 -1.17 -11.22
N GLU A 172 -11.68 -1.16 -9.88
CA GLU A 172 -12.76 -1.82 -9.13
C GLU A 172 -14.16 -1.50 -9.67
N LEU A 173 -14.41 -0.25 -10.09
CA LEU A 173 -15.71 0.19 -10.64
C LEU A 173 -16.10 -0.50 -11.95
N LEU A 174 -15.15 -1.15 -12.63
CA LEU A 174 -15.37 -1.86 -13.90
C LEU A 174 -15.53 -3.37 -13.71
N TRP A 175 -15.41 -3.87 -12.48
CA TRP A 175 -15.49 -5.29 -12.22
C TRP A 175 -16.90 -5.84 -12.42
N PRO A 176 -17.06 -6.99 -13.08
CA PRO A 176 -18.31 -7.74 -13.04
C PRO A 176 -18.54 -8.29 -11.62
N ASP A 177 -19.76 -8.75 -11.34
CA ASP A 177 -20.02 -9.48 -10.09
C ASP A 177 -19.23 -10.81 -10.11
N PRO A 178 -18.24 -10.99 -9.21
CA PRO A 178 -17.41 -12.19 -9.19
C PRO A 178 -18.18 -13.45 -8.79
N GLN A 179 -19.37 -13.34 -8.18
CA GLN A 179 -20.22 -14.48 -7.87
C GLN A 179 -21.04 -14.93 -9.09
N ALA A 180 -21.48 -13.98 -9.91
CA ALA A 180 -22.17 -14.28 -11.16
C ALA A 180 -21.20 -14.78 -12.24
N GLU A 181 -19.96 -14.29 -12.24
CA GLU A 181 -18.97 -14.55 -13.28
C GLU A 181 -17.69 -15.20 -12.73
N PRO A 182 -17.66 -16.56 -12.59
CA PRO A 182 -16.59 -17.27 -11.90
C PRO A 182 -15.23 -17.18 -12.60
N SER A 183 -15.19 -16.96 -13.92
CA SER A 183 -13.94 -16.74 -14.66
C SER A 183 -13.21 -15.49 -14.16
N PHE A 184 -13.96 -14.38 -13.97
CA PHE A 184 -13.41 -13.18 -13.37
C PHE A 184 -13.09 -13.37 -11.89
N GLY A 185 -13.92 -14.11 -11.15
CA GLY A 185 -13.64 -14.49 -9.76
C GLY A 185 -12.26 -15.15 -9.59
N ALA A 186 -11.86 -16.04 -10.51
CA ALA A 186 -10.54 -16.67 -10.49
C ALA A 186 -9.38 -15.70 -10.77
N ILE A 187 -9.59 -14.71 -11.65
CA ILE A 187 -8.63 -13.64 -11.94
C ILE A 187 -8.45 -12.78 -10.69
N LEU A 188 -9.55 -12.35 -10.08
CA LEU A 188 -9.53 -11.55 -8.86
C LEU A 188 -8.85 -12.30 -7.70
N ALA A 189 -9.15 -13.60 -7.52
CA ALA A 189 -8.46 -14.43 -6.53
C ALA A 189 -6.94 -14.50 -6.79
N THR A 190 -6.53 -14.58 -8.05
CA THR A 190 -5.11 -14.55 -8.43
C THR A 190 -4.48 -13.18 -8.15
N GLY A 191 -5.14 -12.09 -8.52
CA GLY A 191 -4.70 -10.72 -8.20
C GLY A 191 -4.51 -10.51 -6.70
N LYS A 192 -5.47 -10.96 -5.89
CA LYS A 192 -5.40 -10.90 -4.41
C LYS A 192 -4.16 -11.62 -3.87
N ARG A 193 -3.84 -12.82 -4.39
CA ARG A 193 -2.62 -13.56 -4.00
C ARG A 193 -1.34 -12.86 -4.41
N LEU A 194 -1.35 -12.13 -5.53
CA LEU A 194 -0.18 -11.41 -6.04
C LEU A 194 0.10 -10.08 -5.32
N LEU A 195 -0.82 -9.57 -4.50
CA LEU A 195 -0.56 -8.40 -3.65
C LEU A 195 0.55 -8.65 -2.63
N VAL A 196 0.56 -9.84 -2.01
CA VAL A 196 1.56 -10.21 -1.00
C VAL A 196 3.00 -10.14 -1.57
N PRO A 197 3.36 -10.84 -2.66
CA PRO A 197 4.72 -10.75 -3.21
C PRO A 197 5.06 -9.36 -3.77
N HIS A 198 4.07 -8.55 -4.16
CA HIS A 198 4.29 -7.16 -4.60
C HIS A 198 4.72 -6.25 -3.43
N PHE A 199 3.96 -6.27 -2.33
CA PHE A 199 4.29 -5.46 -1.15
C PHE A 199 5.36 -6.11 -0.25
N GLY A 200 5.60 -7.41 -0.43
CA GLY A 200 6.51 -8.22 0.38
C GLY A 200 5.94 -8.47 1.78
N ASN A 201 6.13 -7.50 2.67
CA ASN A 201 5.71 -7.56 4.07
C ASN A 201 5.44 -6.17 4.64
N SER A 202 4.92 -6.10 5.88
CA SER A 202 4.59 -4.84 6.53
C SER A 202 5.77 -3.89 6.66
N LEU A 203 6.98 -4.40 6.95
CA LEU A 203 8.20 -3.59 7.05
C LEU A 203 8.55 -2.96 5.69
N ALA A 204 8.58 -3.77 4.63
CA ALA A 204 8.91 -3.32 3.29
C ALA A 204 7.88 -2.29 2.78
N ALA A 205 6.59 -2.55 3.01
CA ALA A 205 5.50 -1.68 2.60
C ALA A 205 5.51 -0.31 3.33
N LEU A 206 5.86 -0.28 4.62
CA LEU A 206 5.93 0.97 5.40
C LEU A 206 7.21 1.77 5.15
N ASN A 207 8.36 1.09 5.00
CA ASN A 207 9.67 1.75 4.93
C ASN A 207 10.10 2.12 3.51
N THR A 208 9.52 1.51 2.47
CA THR A 208 9.84 1.84 1.08
C THR A 208 8.89 2.94 0.59
N PRO A 209 9.35 4.17 0.32
CA PRO A 209 8.45 5.30 0.00
C PRO A 209 7.50 5.01 -1.16
N SER A 210 7.99 4.40 -2.24
CA SER A 210 7.17 4.04 -3.40
C SER A 210 6.10 2.98 -3.09
N LEU A 211 6.42 1.98 -2.25
CA LEU A 211 5.42 0.99 -1.81
C LEU A 211 4.43 1.62 -0.84
N ARG A 212 4.85 2.54 0.02
CA ARG A 212 3.97 3.25 0.94
C ARG A 212 2.98 4.13 0.17
N GLU A 213 3.43 4.86 -0.83
CA GLU A 213 2.55 5.64 -1.73
C GLU A 213 1.54 4.74 -2.43
N GLN A 214 1.98 3.60 -2.98
CA GLN A 214 1.09 2.61 -3.60
C GLN A 214 0.10 2.01 -2.61
N LEU A 215 0.53 1.71 -1.38
CA LEU A 215 -0.32 1.19 -0.30
C LEU A 215 -1.43 2.19 0.04
N LEU A 216 -1.10 3.48 0.17
CA LEU A 216 -2.05 4.55 0.49
C LEU A 216 -3.06 4.81 -0.65
N ALA A 217 -2.65 4.52 -1.89
CA ALA A 217 -3.50 4.62 -3.07
C ALA A 217 -4.38 3.37 -3.29
N LEU A 218 -4.15 2.27 -2.56
CA LEU A 218 -4.94 1.05 -2.75
C LEU A 218 -6.43 1.29 -2.43
N PRO A 219 -7.34 0.76 -3.26
CA PRO A 219 -8.74 0.67 -2.90
C PRO A 219 -8.93 -0.29 -1.73
N ALA A 220 -10.02 -0.10 -0.98
CA ALA A 220 -10.29 -0.84 0.25
C ALA A 220 -10.32 -2.36 0.04
N VAL A 221 -10.86 -2.85 -1.09
CA VAL A 221 -10.91 -4.29 -1.40
C VAL A 221 -9.52 -4.91 -1.57
N ALA A 222 -8.55 -4.15 -2.09
CA ALA A 222 -7.18 -4.60 -2.25
C ALA A 222 -6.46 -4.62 -0.91
N LEU A 223 -6.63 -3.56 -0.10
CA LEU A 223 -6.07 -3.50 1.25
C LEU A 223 -6.64 -4.61 2.13
N GLU A 224 -7.96 -4.87 2.08
CA GLU A 224 -8.61 -5.95 2.81
C GLU A 224 -8.05 -7.32 2.40
N ALA A 225 -7.78 -7.54 1.10
CA ALA A 225 -7.16 -8.78 0.63
C ALA A 225 -5.70 -8.93 1.07
N LEU A 226 -4.91 -7.84 1.02
CA LEU A 226 -3.52 -7.82 1.45
C LEU A 226 -3.41 -8.09 2.96
N LEU A 227 -4.11 -7.30 3.77
CA LEU A 227 -4.10 -7.45 5.22
C LEU A 227 -4.84 -8.71 5.67
N GLY A 228 -5.82 -9.21 4.91
CA GLY A 228 -6.50 -10.48 5.21
C GLY A 228 -5.64 -11.73 4.98
N SER A 229 -4.56 -11.63 4.20
CA SER A 229 -3.75 -12.78 3.79
C SER A 229 -2.92 -13.37 4.94
N ASP A 230 -2.97 -14.69 5.12
CA ASP A 230 -2.10 -15.42 6.03
C ASP A 230 -0.62 -15.42 5.61
N ASP A 231 -0.34 -15.17 4.33
CA ASP A 231 1.03 -15.16 3.81
C ASP A 231 1.69 -13.77 3.91
N PHE A 232 0.91 -12.72 4.24
CA PHE A 232 1.47 -11.38 4.42
C PHE A 232 2.24 -11.32 5.74
N GLY A 233 3.56 -11.26 5.63
CA GLY A 233 4.42 -11.27 6.80
C GLY A 233 4.41 -9.94 7.56
N THR A 234 4.62 -10.03 8.88
CA THR A 234 4.81 -8.88 9.76
C THR A 234 5.84 -9.16 10.85
N ASP A 235 6.41 -8.14 11.49
CA ASP A 235 7.19 -8.30 12.72
C ASP A 235 6.25 -8.49 13.93
N ASP A 236 5.23 -7.65 14.07
CA ASP A 236 4.10 -7.85 14.97
C ASP A 236 2.79 -7.36 14.32
N GLU A 237 1.65 -7.63 14.94
CA GLU A 237 0.38 -7.14 14.39
C GLU A 237 0.21 -5.61 14.57
N ALA A 238 1.09 -4.95 15.33
CA ALA A 238 1.06 -3.51 15.49
C ALA A 238 1.52 -2.79 14.21
N SER A 239 2.47 -3.35 13.46
CA SER A 239 2.80 -2.88 12.10
C SER A 239 1.60 -2.94 11.15
N VAL A 240 0.76 -3.98 11.24
CA VAL A 240 -0.48 -4.09 10.44
C VAL A 240 -1.49 -3.02 10.87
N LEU A 241 -1.65 -2.80 12.17
CA LEU A 241 -2.50 -1.73 12.69
C LEU A 241 -2.00 -0.35 12.25
N LEU A 242 -0.69 -0.11 12.23
CA LEU A 242 -0.09 1.14 11.76
C LEU A 242 -0.31 1.35 10.26
N MET A 243 -0.11 0.32 9.43
CA MET A 243 -0.45 0.38 8.00
C MET A 243 -1.90 0.78 7.78
N LEU A 244 -2.82 0.19 8.55
CA LEU A 244 -4.23 0.53 8.47
C LEU A 244 -4.51 1.96 8.94
N ALA A 245 -3.86 2.42 10.02
CA ALA A 245 -3.98 3.78 10.53
C ALA A 245 -3.52 4.82 9.49
N GLU A 246 -2.38 4.60 8.85
CA GLU A 246 -1.85 5.45 7.76
C GLU A 246 -2.81 5.52 6.57
N TRP A 247 -3.38 4.38 6.18
CA TRP A 247 -4.36 4.33 5.10
C TRP A 247 -5.66 5.06 5.49
N MET A 248 -6.16 4.85 6.71
CA MET A 248 -7.37 5.51 7.22
C MET A 248 -7.20 7.02 7.28
N ARG A 249 -6.04 7.52 7.72
CA ARG A 249 -5.74 8.95 7.71
C ARG A 249 -5.93 9.60 6.34
N THR A 250 -5.71 8.85 5.26
CA THR A 250 -5.82 9.34 3.88
C THR A 250 -7.20 9.07 3.25
N ASN A 251 -7.86 7.97 3.65
CA ASN A 251 -9.04 7.43 2.97
C ASN A 251 -10.31 7.38 3.81
N HIS A 252 -10.29 7.83 5.06
CA HIS A 252 -11.43 7.78 5.98
C HIS A 252 -12.72 8.32 5.35
N ASP A 253 -12.68 9.55 4.83
CA ASP A 253 -13.85 10.26 4.31
C ASP A 253 -14.36 9.71 2.97
N LYS A 254 -13.52 8.93 2.27
CA LYS A 254 -13.84 8.30 0.99
C LYS A 254 -14.37 6.88 1.15
N THR A 255 -14.33 6.34 2.36
CA THR A 255 -14.58 4.92 2.64
C THR A 255 -15.80 4.78 3.52
N GLU A 256 -16.77 3.98 3.10
CA GLU A 256 -18.00 3.77 3.87
C GLU A 256 -17.71 3.11 5.24
N PRO A 257 -18.50 3.41 6.29
CA PRO A 257 -18.31 2.85 7.63
C PRO A 257 -18.25 1.32 7.66
N ALA A 258 -19.09 0.64 6.87
CA ALA A 258 -19.11 -0.83 6.78
C ALA A 258 -17.79 -1.39 6.22
N VAL A 259 -17.18 -0.70 5.26
CA VAL A 259 -15.88 -1.06 4.67
C VAL A 259 -14.77 -0.82 5.68
N ARG A 260 -14.79 0.34 6.38
CA ARG A 260 -13.83 0.64 7.46
C ARG A 260 -13.87 -0.44 8.55
N GLN A 261 -15.07 -0.92 8.89
CA GLN A 261 -15.24 -2.00 9.85
C GLN A 261 -14.65 -3.32 9.38
N ARG A 262 -14.83 -3.71 8.13
CA ARG A 262 -14.19 -4.93 7.59
C ARG A 262 -12.67 -4.83 7.62
N LEU A 263 -12.12 -3.69 7.22
CA LEU A 263 -10.68 -3.44 7.28
C LEU A 263 -10.14 -3.55 8.71
N CYS A 264 -10.80 -2.94 9.70
CA CYS A 264 -10.37 -3.04 11.10
C CYS A 264 -10.38 -4.48 11.62
N ARG A 265 -11.25 -5.36 11.09
CA ARG A 265 -11.29 -6.79 11.45
C ARG A 265 -10.11 -7.59 10.88
N THR A 266 -9.36 -7.06 9.93
CA THR A 266 -8.15 -7.73 9.41
C THR A 266 -7.00 -7.73 10.42
N VAL A 267 -7.04 -6.85 11.43
CA VAL A 267 -6.06 -6.80 12.52
C VAL A 267 -6.31 -7.93 13.50
N ARG A 268 -5.32 -8.82 13.65
CA ARG A 268 -5.38 -9.97 14.56
C ARG A 268 -5.09 -9.55 16.00
N LEU A 269 -6.08 -8.96 16.66
CA LEU A 269 -5.91 -8.26 17.95
C LEU A 269 -5.17 -9.07 19.02
N ALA A 270 -5.38 -10.39 19.09
CA ALA A 270 -4.70 -11.26 20.06
C ALA A 270 -3.17 -11.36 19.87
N HIS A 271 -2.65 -10.92 18.72
CA HIS A 271 -1.23 -10.91 18.36
C HIS A 271 -0.61 -9.50 18.37
N LEU A 272 -1.35 -8.50 18.85
CA LEU A 272 -0.78 -7.19 19.14
C LEU A 272 0.22 -7.30 20.30
N SER A 273 1.27 -6.49 20.27
CA SER A 273 2.22 -6.43 21.38
C SER A 273 1.54 -5.90 22.65
N ARG A 274 2.08 -6.24 23.82
CA ARG A 274 1.52 -5.86 25.13
C ARG A 274 1.18 -4.36 25.23
N PRO A 275 2.04 -3.43 24.78
CA PRO A 275 1.74 -2.00 24.84
C PRO A 275 0.54 -1.60 23.97
N TYR A 276 0.44 -2.19 22.78
CA TYR A 276 -0.70 -1.96 21.91
C TYR A 276 -1.99 -2.51 22.52
N LEU A 277 -1.95 -3.69 23.15
CA LEU A 277 -3.10 -4.26 23.87
C LEU A 277 -3.52 -3.42 25.09
N SER A 278 -2.57 -3.00 25.92
CA SER A 278 -2.89 -2.33 27.19
C SER A 278 -3.18 -0.84 27.06
N LEU A 279 -2.71 -0.18 25.99
CA LEU A 279 -2.76 1.26 25.85
C LEU A 279 -3.46 1.70 24.56
N ILE A 280 -2.90 1.33 23.41
CA ILE A 280 -3.31 1.86 22.11
C ILE A 280 -4.72 1.39 21.76
N LEU A 281 -4.96 0.09 21.85
CA LEU A 281 -6.22 -0.54 21.48
C LEU A 281 -7.40 -0.02 22.33
N PRO A 282 -7.31 0.08 23.68
CA PRO A 282 -8.35 0.71 24.49
C PRO A 282 -8.61 2.18 24.15
N ALA A 283 -7.55 2.95 23.85
CA ALA A 283 -7.70 4.35 23.47
C ALA A 283 -8.43 4.49 22.12
N LEU A 284 -8.06 3.70 21.12
CA LEU A 284 -8.72 3.65 19.81
C LEU A 284 -10.19 3.23 19.94
N ALA A 285 -10.50 2.21 20.74
CA ALA A 285 -11.88 1.80 20.99
C ALA A 285 -12.69 2.90 21.71
N ALA A 286 -12.08 3.60 22.68
CA ALA A 286 -12.74 4.69 23.39
C ALA A 286 -12.92 5.95 22.52
N ASP A 287 -12.06 6.17 21.53
CA ASP A 287 -12.24 7.23 20.54
C ASP A 287 -13.40 6.89 19.59
N HIS A 288 -13.48 5.64 19.10
CA HIS A 288 -14.58 5.17 18.26
C HIS A 288 -15.94 5.19 18.97
N GLU A 289 -16.03 4.74 20.23
CA GLU A 289 -17.28 4.79 20.99
C GLU A 289 -17.74 6.22 21.29
N LYS A 290 -16.79 7.17 21.40
CA LYS A 290 -17.10 8.59 21.62
C LYS A 290 -17.67 9.24 20.36
N ASP A 291 -17.04 9.03 19.21
CA ASP A 291 -17.47 9.60 17.94
C ASP A 291 -17.03 8.70 16.76
N PRO A 292 -17.91 7.81 16.27
CA PRO A 292 -17.57 6.82 15.25
C PRO A 292 -17.39 7.41 13.84
N GLU A 293 -17.87 8.64 13.61
CA GLU A 293 -17.74 9.33 12.33
C GLU A 293 -16.57 10.32 12.30
N ALA A 294 -15.99 10.65 13.46
CA ALA A 294 -14.79 11.46 13.51
C ALA A 294 -13.56 10.67 13.01
N PRO A 295 -12.60 11.33 12.32
CA PRO A 295 -11.33 10.69 11.94
C PRO A 295 -10.54 10.10 13.12
N ALA A 296 -10.71 10.63 14.34
CA ALA A 296 -10.11 10.07 15.54
C ALA A 296 -10.75 8.72 15.97
N GLY A 297 -12.02 8.51 15.65
CA GLY A 297 -12.79 7.29 15.94
C GLY A 297 -12.77 6.26 14.81
N TRP A 298 -11.73 6.26 13.96
CA TRP A 298 -11.68 5.41 12.76
C TRP A 298 -11.67 3.90 13.05
N PHE A 299 -11.20 3.48 14.24
CA PHE A 299 -10.99 2.08 14.57
C PHE A 299 -12.26 1.42 15.14
N SER A 300 -13.09 0.85 14.26
CA SER A 300 -14.30 0.11 14.64
C SER A 300 -14.04 -1.40 14.83
N GLY A 301 -12.78 -1.79 15.08
CA GLY A 301 -12.32 -3.18 15.13
C GLY A 301 -12.68 -3.91 16.42
N ALA A 302 -12.94 -3.18 17.50
CA ALA A 302 -13.37 -3.73 18.80
C ALA A 302 -14.03 -2.63 19.66
N SER A 303 -15.00 -3.01 20.50
CA SER A 303 -15.51 -2.15 21.58
C SER A 303 -14.54 -2.12 22.78
N ILE A 304 -14.68 -1.17 23.69
CA ILE A 304 -13.84 -1.09 24.90
C ILE A 304 -13.88 -2.42 25.68
N TYR A 305 -15.05 -3.04 25.81
CA TYR A 305 -15.20 -4.34 26.47
C TYR A 305 -14.48 -5.47 25.73
N GLU A 306 -14.57 -5.51 24.39
CA GLU A 306 -13.84 -6.48 23.57
C GLU A 306 -12.32 -6.29 23.73
N THR A 307 -11.83 -5.05 23.74
CA THR A 307 -10.39 -4.76 23.95
C THR A 307 -9.91 -5.20 25.33
N ALA A 308 -10.69 -4.93 26.37
CA ALA A 308 -10.38 -5.38 27.74
C ALA A 308 -10.37 -6.91 27.84
N PHE A 309 -11.33 -7.58 27.19
CA PHE A 309 -11.39 -9.04 27.16
C PHE A 309 -10.18 -9.64 26.44
N VAL A 310 -9.84 -9.16 25.23
CA VAL A 310 -8.68 -9.64 24.47
C VAL A 310 -7.38 -9.42 25.26
N THR A 311 -7.21 -8.25 25.87
CA THR A 311 -6.03 -7.92 26.68
C THR A 311 -5.86 -8.88 27.87
N ASN A 312 -6.95 -9.16 28.58
CA ASN A 312 -6.92 -10.12 29.69
C ASN A 312 -6.67 -11.55 29.17
N PHE A 313 -7.31 -11.96 28.07
CA PHE A 313 -7.14 -13.29 27.48
C PHE A 313 -5.69 -13.55 27.04
N VAL A 314 -5.02 -12.56 26.45
CA VAL A 314 -3.60 -12.68 26.07
C VAL A 314 -2.69 -12.68 27.30
N SER A 315 -3.12 -12.17 28.45
CA SER A 315 -2.30 -12.12 29.67
C SER A 315 -2.41 -13.37 30.56
N ILE A 316 -3.46 -14.19 30.40
CA ILE A 316 -3.66 -15.43 31.18
C ILE A 316 -2.88 -16.62 30.60
N THR A 317 -2.76 -17.69 31.40
CA THR A 317 -2.01 -18.90 31.04
C THR A 317 -2.69 -19.69 29.90
N GLN A 318 -1.93 -20.52 29.17
CA GLN A 318 -2.50 -21.33 28.08
C GLN A 318 -3.63 -22.26 28.56
N PHE A 319 -3.50 -22.85 29.75
CA PHE A 319 -4.54 -23.67 30.36
C PHE A 319 -5.83 -22.86 30.58
N GLU A 320 -5.72 -21.65 31.13
CA GLU A 320 -6.88 -20.76 31.32
C GLU A 320 -7.47 -20.32 29.99
N ARG A 321 -6.65 -20.06 28.95
CA ARG A 321 -7.14 -19.75 27.60
C ARG A 321 -7.97 -20.90 27.03
N ASP A 322 -7.46 -22.12 27.11
CA ASP A 322 -8.17 -23.32 26.63
C ASP A 322 -9.48 -23.54 27.41
N TRP A 323 -9.46 -23.26 28.72
CA TRP A 323 -10.66 -23.29 29.56
C TRP A 323 -11.68 -22.21 29.16
N VAL A 324 -11.26 -20.96 28.99
CA VAL A 324 -12.14 -19.86 28.54
C VAL A 324 -12.73 -20.17 27.16
N LEU A 325 -11.95 -20.74 26.23
CA LEU A 325 -12.43 -21.12 24.91
C LEU A 325 -13.39 -22.33 24.92
N SER A 326 -13.28 -23.22 25.90
CA SER A 326 -14.14 -24.42 26.00
C SER A 326 -15.45 -24.17 26.76
N VAL A 327 -15.43 -23.27 27.75
CA VAL A 327 -16.60 -22.98 28.61
C VAL A 327 -17.32 -21.69 28.21
N GLY A 328 -16.60 -20.74 27.59
CA GLY A 328 -17.11 -19.42 27.27
C GLY A 328 -18.11 -19.43 26.12
N LYS A 329 -19.26 -18.78 26.32
CA LYS A 329 -20.18 -18.36 25.24
C LYS A 329 -19.71 -17.03 24.65
N ALA A 330 -18.47 -16.98 24.15
CA ALA A 330 -17.98 -15.82 23.41
C ALA A 330 -18.73 -15.71 22.07
N SER A 331 -18.89 -14.48 21.57
CA SER A 331 -19.46 -14.28 20.23
C SER A 331 -18.56 -14.95 19.18
N ALA A 332 -19.16 -15.40 18.06
CA ALA A 332 -18.40 -15.99 16.96
C ALA A 332 -17.23 -15.09 16.51
N ARG A 333 -17.48 -13.77 16.48
CA ARG A 333 -16.47 -12.74 16.20
C ARG A 333 -15.29 -12.78 17.17
N ILE A 334 -15.53 -12.77 18.49
CA ILE A 334 -14.44 -12.79 19.46
C ILE A 334 -13.65 -14.09 19.32
N LEU A 335 -14.33 -15.22 19.07
CA LEU A 335 -13.65 -16.49 18.84
C LEU A 335 -12.78 -16.47 17.58
N GLU A 336 -13.19 -15.81 16.50
CA GLU A 336 -12.35 -15.61 15.30
C GLU A 336 -11.10 -14.81 15.63
N VAL A 337 -11.23 -13.70 16.37
CA VAL A 337 -10.10 -12.87 16.80
C VAL A 337 -9.10 -13.68 17.64
N LEU A 338 -9.59 -14.50 18.57
CA LEU A 338 -8.75 -15.31 19.44
C LEU A 338 -8.12 -16.52 18.75
N LYS A 339 -8.76 -17.08 17.73
CA LYS A 339 -8.28 -18.25 16.97
C LYS A 339 -7.40 -17.88 15.77
N ALA A 340 -7.29 -16.60 15.44
CA ALA A 340 -6.43 -16.13 14.38
C ALA A 340 -5.00 -16.64 14.59
N ARG A 341 -4.35 -17.12 13.52
CA ARG A 341 -2.95 -17.54 13.57
C ARG A 341 -2.04 -16.32 13.56
N PRO A 342 -0.84 -16.36 14.16
CA PRO A 342 0.14 -15.30 13.92
C PRO A 342 0.56 -15.31 12.45
N ARG A 343 0.87 -14.13 11.91
CA ARG A 343 1.44 -13.98 10.55
C ARG A 343 2.89 -14.45 10.50
N PRO A 344 3.43 -14.77 9.31
CA PRO A 344 4.85 -15.03 9.11
C PRO A 344 5.70 -13.88 9.64
N GLN A 345 6.75 -14.21 10.40
CA GLN A 345 7.63 -13.23 11.01
C GLN A 345 8.61 -12.64 9.99
N CYS A 346 8.66 -11.32 9.86
CA CYS A 346 9.52 -10.64 8.85
C CYS A 346 10.91 -10.27 9.34
N SER A 347 11.12 -10.22 10.65
CA SER A 347 12.44 -9.98 11.19
C SER A 347 13.31 -11.24 11.03
N PRO A 348 14.64 -11.13 10.85
CA PRO A 348 15.53 -12.29 10.87
C PRO A 348 15.47 -13.02 12.24
N PRO A 349 15.54 -14.37 12.28
CA PRO A 349 15.54 -15.12 13.54
C PRO A 349 16.68 -14.75 14.48
N SER A 350 17.83 -14.38 13.92
CA SER A 350 19.07 -14.13 14.64
C SER A 350 19.62 -12.75 14.27
N GLY A 351 19.16 -11.70 14.96
CA GLY A 351 19.86 -10.40 14.90
C GLY A 351 18.99 -9.16 14.92
N GLY A 352 17.69 -9.26 14.63
CA GLY A 352 16.83 -8.06 14.53
C GLY A 352 17.07 -7.26 13.25
N LEU A 353 16.42 -6.10 13.14
CA LEU A 353 16.56 -5.18 12.00
C LEU A 353 17.62 -4.14 12.35
N THR A 354 18.64 -3.98 11.51
CA THR A 354 19.74 -3.03 11.77
C THR A 354 19.71 -1.89 10.77
N PHE A 355 19.69 -0.67 11.29
CA PHE A 355 19.68 0.58 10.55
C PHE A 355 20.96 1.35 10.83
N SER A 356 21.58 1.89 9.79
CA SER A 356 22.70 2.82 9.92
C SER A 356 22.17 4.22 10.20
N TRP A 357 22.78 4.92 11.14
CA TRP A 357 22.46 6.31 11.46
C TRP A 357 23.71 7.17 11.49
N HIS A 358 23.53 8.47 11.25
CA HIS A 358 24.60 9.43 11.31
C HIS A 358 24.15 10.84 11.70
N ILE A 359 25.07 11.62 12.26
CA ILE A 359 24.92 13.05 12.53
C ILE A 359 26.11 13.76 11.86
N PRO A 360 25.87 14.67 10.90
CA PRO A 360 26.91 15.50 10.30
C PRO A 360 27.68 16.34 11.33
N LYS A 361 28.99 16.52 11.13
CA LYS A 361 29.84 17.36 12.00
C LYS A 361 29.35 18.80 12.04
N GLU A 362 28.84 19.30 10.94
CA GLU A 362 28.33 20.66 10.78
C GLU A 362 27.16 20.92 11.74
N ASP A 363 26.25 19.96 11.86
CA ASP A 363 25.09 20.05 12.75
C ASP A 363 25.52 20.03 14.22
N LEU A 364 26.50 19.19 14.56
CA LEU A 364 27.10 19.18 15.90
C LEU A 364 27.79 20.51 16.23
N LEU A 365 28.57 21.06 15.29
CA LEU A 365 29.22 22.36 15.46
C LEU A 365 28.20 23.47 15.66
N GLN A 366 27.12 23.46 14.88
CA GLN A 366 26.06 24.43 14.98
C GLN A 366 25.39 24.36 16.36
N ALA A 367 25.07 23.16 16.83
CA ALA A 367 24.46 22.97 18.15
C ALA A 367 25.38 23.44 19.29
N VAL A 368 26.68 23.15 19.22
CA VAL A 368 27.61 23.59 20.27
C VAL A 368 27.83 25.11 20.23
N LYS A 369 27.85 25.74 19.05
CA LYS A 369 27.92 27.21 18.93
C LYS A 369 26.72 27.92 19.57
N GLN A 370 25.55 27.28 19.56
CA GLN A 370 24.31 27.80 20.14
C GLN A 370 24.16 27.48 21.64
N LEU A 371 25.09 26.72 22.22
CA LEU A 371 24.99 26.19 23.57
C LEU A 371 25.37 27.27 24.61
N GLN A 372 24.38 27.68 25.41
CA GLN A 372 24.59 28.55 26.58
C GLN A 372 24.92 27.69 27.82
N PRO A 373 25.71 28.18 28.79
CA PRO A 373 25.94 27.45 30.04
C PRO A 373 24.63 27.02 30.72
N GLY A 374 24.52 25.74 31.07
CA GLY A 374 23.31 25.15 31.68
C GLY A 374 22.16 24.84 30.70
N SER A 375 22.23 25.27 29.44
CA SER A 375 21.22 24.92 28.43
C SER A 375 21.46 23.51 27.88
N VAL A 376 20.38 22.89 27.40
CA VAL A 376 20.39 21.57 26.75
C VAL A 376 20.15 21.77 25.26
N GLN A 377 21.00 21.19 24.42
CA GLN A 377 20.78 21.09 22.98
C GLN A 377 20.70 19.63 22.56
N ARG A 378 19.78 19.33 21.64
CA ARG A 378 19.60 18.00 21.04
C ARG A 378 19.92 18.08 19.56
N VAL A 379 20.81 17.20 19.10
CA VAL A 379 21.17 17.08 17.69
C VAL A 379 20.69 15.74 17.18
N TYR A 380 19.72 15.77 16.28
CA TYR A 380 19.06 14.58 15.77
C TYR A 380 19.86 13.98 14.62
N GLY A 381 19.96 12.65 14.60
CA GLY A 381 20.58 11.88 13.53
C GLY A 381 19.62 11.55 12.41
N ALA A 382 20.18 11.41 11.22
CA ALA A 382 19.51 10.85 10.08
C ALA A 382 19.79 9.34 9.99
N PHE A 383 18.82 8.59 9.49
CA PHE A 383 19.03 7.19 9.10
C PHE A 383 19.26 7.11 7.60
N ASP A 384 20.14 6.20 7.19
CA ASP A 384 20.33 5.89 5.76
C ASP A 384 19.05 5.22 5.19
N ASP A 385 18.39 4.40 6.02
CA ASP A 385 17.09 3.79 5.77
C ASP A 385 16.12 4.15 6.90
N GLN A 386 14.93 4.68 6.58
CA GLN A 386 13.95 5.09 7.58
C GLN A 386 13.40 3.88 8.36
N PRO A 387 13.50 3.85 9.70
CA PRO A 387 12.84 2.84 10.51
C PRO A 387 11.31 3.08 10.54
N GLN A 388 10.53 2.03 10.84
CA GLN A 388 9.06 2.07 10.76
C GLN A 388 8.39 2.99 11.79
N HIS A 389 8.96 3.01 12.99
CA HIS A 389 8.55 3.94 14.02
C HIS A 389 9.42 5.18 13.88
N GLU A 390 8.91 6.31 14.35
CA GLU A 390 9.62 7.59 14.43
C GLU A 390 10.73 7.50 15.49
N TRP A 391 11.68 6.59 15.26
CA TRP A 391 12.89 6.44 16.05
C TRP A 391 13.78 7.62 15.75
N CYS A 392 14.25 8.24 16.82
CA CYS A 392 15.15 9.37 16.75
C CYS A 392 16.40 9.04 17.55
N VAL A 393 17.53 8.83 16.87
CA VAL A 393 18.83 8.85 17.55
C VAL A 393 19.22 10.31 17.70
N PHE A 394 19.61 10.73 18.89
CA PHE A 394 20.09 12.10 19.09
C PHE A 394 21.24 12.16 20.07
N ILE A 395 22.09 13.17 19.88
CA ILE A 395 23.11 13.55 20.84
C ILE A 395 22.58 14.70 21.68
N GLN A 396 22.62 14.54 23.01
CA GLN A 396 22.30 15.62 23.94
C GLN A 396 23.59 16.20 24.51
N VAL A 397 23.75 17.52 24.32
CA VAL A 397 24.89 18.29 24.83
C VAL A 397 24.37 19.29 25.87
N ILE A 398 25.07 19.39 27.01
CA ILE A 398 24.71 20.30 28.10
C ILE A 398 25.80 21.36 28.24
N GLY A 399 25.43 22.63 28.18
CA GLY A 399 26.38 23.74 28.24
C GLY A 399 27.16 23.77 29.54
N GLY A 400 28.49 23.81 29.43
CA GLY A 400 29.40 23.76 30.58
C GLY A 400 29.75 22.35 31.06
N GLN A 401 29.21 21.29 30.44
CA GLN A 401 29.65 19.92 30.68
C GLN A 401 30.64 19.46 29.60
N SER A 402 31.60 18.62 29.99
CA SER A 402 32.58 18.01 29.07
C SER A 402 32.09 16.69 28.47
N THR A 403 30.89 16.25 28.83
CA THR A 403 30.28 15.00 28.40
C THR A 403 29.01 15.27 27.63
N ALA A 404 28.73 14.42 26.67
CA ALA A 404 27.45 14.37 25.99
C ALA A 404 26.94 12.93 25.99
N GLY A 405 25.62 12.77 26.02
CA GLY A 405 24.99 11.47 25.93
C GLY A 405 24.45 11.22 24.53
N VAL A 406 24.49 9.96 24.10
CA VAL A 406 23.75 9.49 22.93
C VAL A 406 22.48 8.83 23.44
N PHE A 407 21.35 9.30 22.91
CA PHE A 407 20.02 8.88 23.32
C PHE A 407 19.27 8.33 22.12
N LEU A 408 18.24 7.56 22.43
CA LEU A 408 17.31 6.99 21.48
C LEU A 408 15.91 7.34 21.97
N ASP A 409 15.14 8.01 21.12
CA ASP A 409 13.71 8.25 21.31
C ASP A 409 12.90 7.39 20.34
N CYS A 410 11.65 7.14 20.68
CA CYS A 410 10.68 6.53 19.78
C CYS A 410 9.35 7.24 19.95
N ASP A 411 8.99 8.06 18.97
CA ASP A 411 7.73 8.77 18.99
C ASP A 411 6.56 7.86 18.60
N MET A 412 5.38 8.19 19.12
CA MET A 412 4.16 7.51 18.70
C MET A 412 3.85 7.91 17.26
N PRO A 413 3.60 6.95 16.34
CA PRO A 413 3.32 7.28 14.96
C PRO A 413 2.14 8.25 14.83
N THR A 414 2.34 9.32 14.06
CA THR A 414 1.34 10.37 13.86
C THR A 414 -0.01 9.86 13.33
N ALA A 415 -0.02 8.75 12.60
CA ALA A 415 -1.24 8.10 12.14
C ALA A 415 -2.14 7.54 13.26
N LEU A 416 -1.58 7.26 14.44
CA LEU A 416 -2.33 6.82 15.62
C LEU A 416 -2.77 8.00 16.50
N THR A 417 -2.21 9.20 16.29
CA THR A 417 -2.45 10.40 17.11
C THR A 417 -3.26 11.46 16.36
N SER A 418 -4.24 11.03 15.56
CA SER A 418 -5.16 11.93 14.87
C SER A 418 -5.75 13.01 15.81
N PRO A 419 -5.91 14.27 15.36
CA PRO A 419 -6.47 15.33 16.18
C PRO A 419 -7.79 14.92 16.83
N GLY A 420 -7.87 15.07 18.16
CA GLY A 420 -9.04 14.67 18.96
C GLY A 420 -8.97 13.23 19.51
N SER A 421 -7.97 12.44 19.10
CA SER A 421 -7.69 11.14 19.71
C SER A 421 -7.17 11.31 21.14
N ARG A 422 -7.56 10.38 22.03
CA ARG A 422 -6.98 10.30 23.38
C ARG A 422 -5.46 10.09 23.36
N LEU A 423 -4.92 9.49 22.30
CA LEU A 423 -3.48 9.29 22.09
C LEU A 423 -2.73 10.59 21.76
N SER A 424 -3.43 11.62 21.28
CA SER A 424 -2.86 12.94 20.97
C SER A 424 -2.74 13.87 22.20
N SER A 425 -3.28 13.48 23.35
CA SER A 425 -3.27 14.34 24.54
C SER A 425 -1.86 14.48 25.14
N GLU A 426 -1.21 15.61 24.85
CA GLU A 426 0.07 16.01 25.43
C GLU A 426 -0.01 15.94 26.97
N GLY A 427 0.73 15.01 27.58
CA GLY A 427 1.02 15.04 29.01
C GLY A 427 0.79 13.74 29.80
N THR A 428 -0.18 12.89 29.42
CA THR A 428 -0.60 11.81 30.35
C THR A 428 -0.09 10.41 29.97
N LEU A 429 0.06 10.10 28.68
CA LEU A 429 0.43 8.74 28.25
C LEU A 429 1.90 8.61 27.85
N ALA A 430 2.44 9.62 27.16
CA ALA A 430 3.84 9.64 26.71
C ALA A 430 4.87 9.59 27.87
N SER A 431 4.50 10.04 29.07
CA SER A 431 5.37 10.07 30.24
C SER A 431 5.27 8.83 31.14
N ILE A 432 4.19 8.04 31.04
CA ILE A 432 3.86 6.96 31.98
C ILE A 432 4.03 5.57 31.36
N THR A 433 4.04 5.46 30.03
CA THR A 433 4.06 4.16 29.36
C THR A 433 5.46 3.77 28.89
N THR A 434 6.14 2.95 29.69
CA THR A 434 7.33 2.21 29.26
C THR A 434 6.89 1.07 28.35
N VAL A 435 6.96 1.27 27.04
CA VAL A 435 6.84 0.22 26.03
C VAL A 435 8.14 -0.58 26.08
N PRO A 436 8.13 -1.89 26.40
CA PRO A 436 9.34 -2.71 26.38
C PRO A 436 9.74 -2.96 24.92
N ILE A 437 10.37 -1.96 24.30
CA ILE A 437 11.04 -2.12 23.02
C ILE A 437 12.50 -2.43 23.31
N SER A 438 12.96 -3.56 22.78
CA SER A 438 14.36 -3.92 22.89
C SER A 438 15.10 -3.36 21.70
N ALA A 439 15.91 -2.34 21.92
CA ALA A 439 16.78 -1.77 20.90
C ALA A 439 18.24 -1.82 21.36
N ARG A 440 19.15 -2.00 20.42
CA ARG A 440 20.59 -1.91 20.65
C ARG A 440 21.15 -0.78 19.83
N LEU A 441 21.53 0.29 20.51
CA LEU A 441 22.25 1.41 19.91
C LEU A 441 23.76 1.18 20.00
N LYS A 442 24.45 1.27 18.87
CA LYS A 442 25.92 1.26 18.78
C LYS A 442 26.38 2.56 18.17
N VAL A 443 27.44 3.13 18.73
CA VAL A 443 28.16 4.27 18.16
C VAL A 443 29.49 3.74 17.63
N HIS A 444 29.82 4.05 16.38
CA HIS A 444 31.10 3.65 15.80
C HIS A 444 32.19 4.63 16.25
N ARG A 445 33.30 4.07 16.74
CA ARG A 445 34.53 4.81 17.03
C ARG A 445 35.49 4.57 15.88
N ARG A 446 36.20 5.62 15.47
CA ARG A 446 37.30 5.52 14.50
C ARG A 446 38.36 4.61 15.11
N GLN A 447 38.49 3.38 14.61
CA GLN A 447 39.66 2.57 14.93
C GLN A 447 40.85 3.25 14.25
N GLY A 448 41.79 3.75 15.07
CA GLY A 448 43.00 4.38 14.57
C GLY A 448 43.68 3.47 13.56
N ALA A 449 43.94 3.98 12.36
CA ALA A 449 44.90 3.35 11.46
C ALA A 449 46.21 3.26 12.24
N ALA A 450 46.66 2.04 12.50
CA ALA A 450 47.95 1.80 13.14
C ALA A 450 49.15 2.30 12.31
N ASP A 451 48.93 2.86 11.11
CA ASP A 451 49.98 3.34 10.20
C ASP A 451 49.69 4.74 9.64
N GLN A 452 49.67 5.76 10.49
CA GLN A 452 50.13 7.10 10.09
C GLN A 452 50.83 7.79 11.27
N GLN A 453 52.11 7.43 11.44
CA GLN A 453 53.09 8.23 12.15
C GLN A 453 53.22 9.61 11.51
N GLN A 454 52.89 10.65 12.27
CA GLN A 454 53.63 11.91 12.50
C GLN A 454 52.63 12.91 13.10
N GLN A 455 52.70 13.13 14.42
CA GLN A 455 53.50 14.22 14.97
C GLN A 455 53.01 15.58 14.45
N GLN A 456 52.18 16.24 15.25
CA GLN A 456 52.54 17.59 15.66
C GLN A 456 52.01 17.90 17.06
N ASP A 457 52.98 18.22 17.90
CA ASP A 457 52.86 18.75 19.24
C ASP A 457 51.88 19.92 19.32
N ALA A 458 50.99 19.86 20.30
CA ALA A 458 50.34 21.05 20.85
C ALA A 458 49.90 20.81 22.30
N THR A 459 50.87 20.61 23.18
CA THR A 459 50.73 20.99 24.59
C THR A 459 50.73 22.52 24.67
N GLY A 460 49.59 23.13 24.38
CA GLY A 460 49.34 24.55 24.49
C GLY A 460 48.06 24.81 25.25
N ASN A 461 48.18 25.13 26.54
CA ASN A 461 47.13 25.72 27.37
C ASN A 461 46.46 26.87 26.59
N THR A 462 45.25 26.64 26.08
CA THR A 462 44.42 27.69 25.50
C THR A 462 43.01 27.55 26.04
N ALA A 463 42.53 28.64 26.64
CA ALA A 463 41.17 28.84 27.13
C ALA A 463 40.16 28.99 25.97
N GLY A 464 40.27 28.10 24.98
CA GLY A 464 39.42 27.97 23.81
C GLY A 464 39.47 26.50 23.36
N ALA A 465 39.16 25.59 24.30
CA ALA A 465 39.10 24.16 24.01
C ALA A 465 38.16 23.94 22.83
N ASP A 466 38.65 23.30 21.76
CA ASP A 466 37.82 22.92 20.62
C ASP A 466 36.60 22.17 21.16
N PRO A 467 35.39 22.72 21.01
CA PRO A 467 34.17 22.08 21.52
C PRO A 467 33.96 20.67 20.97
N LEU A 468 34.61 20.34 19.85
CA LEU A 468 34.57 19.01 19.26
C LEU A 468 35.65 18.05 19.75
N ALA A 469 36.59 18.48 20.60
CA ALA A 469 37.69 17.62 21.06
C ALA A 469 37.19 16.29 21.66
N ALA A 470 36.03 16.31 22.34
CA ALA A 470 35.38 15.12 22.90
C ALA A 470 34.85 14.13 21.85
N TRP A 471 34.67 14.57 20.60
CA TRP A 471 34.04 13.82 19.51
C TRP A 471 35.03 13.38 18.43
N VAL A 472 36.27 13.86 18.45
CA VAL A 472 37.28 13.61 17.40
C VAL A 472 37.44 12.11 17.13
N GLU A 473 37.36 11.27 18.16
CA GLU A 473 37.48 9.82 18.02
C GLU A 473 36.24 9.13 17.42
N TYR A 474 35.09 9.80 17.42
CA TYR A 474 33.82 9.29 16.87
C TYR A 474 33.51 9.87 15.49
N LEU A 475 34.20 10.94 15.10
CA LEU A 475 34.08 11.54 13.77
C LEU A 475 34.84 10.70 12.73
N THR A 476 34.08 10.04 11.86
CA THR A 476 34.59 9.33 10.68
C THR A 476 33.97 9.99 9.45
N ASP A 477 34.80 10.40 8.48
CA ASP A 477 34.37 11.12 7.27
C ASP A 477 33.46 12.33 7.54
N GLY A 478 33.74 13.06 8.62
CA GLY A 478 32.97 14.26 8.99
C GLY A 478 31.60 13.98 9.58
N LYS A 479 31.32 12.75 10.05
CA LYS A 479 30.07 12.42 10.75
C LYS A 479 30.30 11.54 11.96
N VAL A 480 29.47 11.70 12.99
CA VAL A 480 29.30 10.66 14.03
C VAL A 480 28.30 9.66 13.47
N SER A 481 28.63 8.37 13.52
CA SER A 481 27.76 7.33 12.96
C SER A 481 27.67 6.13 13.87
N GLY A 482 26.67 5.29 13.60
CA GLY A 482 26.44 4.09 14.37
C GLY A 482 25.43 3.18 13.72
N THR A 483 25.00 2.19 14.49
CA THR A 483 23.91 1.29 14.10
C THR A 483 22.85 1.22 15.19
N LEU A 484 21.59 1.19 14.78
CA LEU A 484 20.44 0.90 15.62
C LEU A 484 19.92 -0.48 15.23
N THR A 485 19.94 -1.43 16.16
CA THR A 485 19.35 -2.75 15.94
C THR A 485 18.06 -2.88 16.74
N LEU A 486 16.92 -2.99 16.07
CA LEU A 486 15.64 -3.32 16.67
C LEU A 486 15.57 -4.82 16.91
N LEU A 487 15.53 -5.21 18.18
CA LEU A 487 15.49 -6.61 18.61
C LEU A 487 14.05 -7.07 18.74
N ARG A 488 13.83 -8.36 18.52
CA ARG A 488 12.54 -8.98 18.78
C ARG A 488 12.20 -8.83 20.28
N PRO A 489 10.92 -8.61 20.61
CA PRO A 489 10.46 -8.80 21.98
C PRO A 489 10.87 -10.20 22.45
N SER A 490 11.48 -10.29 23.63
CA SER A 490 11.69 -11.60 24.24
C SER A 490 10.31 -12.18 24.59
N PRO A 491 10.06 -13.47 24.28
CA PRO A 491 8.76 -14.11 24.50
C PRO A 491 8.32 -14.10 25.97
#